data_AF-C5M645-F1
#
_entry.id   AF-C5M645-F1
#
_cell.length_a   1.000
_cell.length_b   1.000
_cell.length_c   1.000
_cell.angle_alpha   90.00
_cell.angle_beta   90.00
_cell.angle_gamma   90.00
#
_symmetry.space_group_name_H-M   'P 1'
#
loop_
_entity.id
_entity.type
_entity.pdbx_description
1 polymer ?
#
loop_
_entity_poly.entity_id
_entity_poly.type
_entity_poly.pdbx_seq_one_letter_code
_entity_poly.pdbx_strand_id
1 'polypeptide(L)'
;MLRFHDKGLFNKWMSAIILSKYEYEKLNEAFTAVILSSKGSRLSDIRVLLGNKKRFPQYEWCNIRLPEVSTKWIKVYMVVLPSDKGHIGRIEIYPSDKKVSKKYLIAYISDLAAIFNVYPEQSNMIDVNSIMRAAGEIHISKNYEHLFPHSMDNELHHHQLLNPRKLIAKNHGISRSGSNHSLSSLTKDTPGTPVNRSRSGSTNSTSSFFNQPSSPPSSNGLARNGSLNGSPVNPNHNQKGHKRINSSFFKRHADDFVLTNSMYIMPISHPGVTAVETMIRNYIPIIDAFKLYGRPKRLISDKTNMHSMLFGLPSLPHYQYLSSKDAERAFAENFSMDLNWFEWPEIMSKEINDLQMNCSKTYGGHGDIGKLYENLDLDFNEISSPVLNFTSFEDDVPSLNDPIDFGGAIGNSPPRVTSPLSLVDDNPTYGATRNLMV
;
A
#
# COMPACT_ATOMS: atom_id res chain seq x y z
N MET A 1 8.35 15.14 21.61
CA MET A 1 7.18 14.56 22.32
C MET A 1 6.07 15.58 22.29
N LEU A 2 4.92 15.25 21.68
CA LEU A 2 3.76 16.15 21.64
C LEU A 2 3.09 16.17 23.04
N ARG A 3 2.55 17.31 23.46
CA ARG A 3 1.82 17.48 24.72
C ARG A 3 0.60 18.37 24.48
N PHE A 4 -0.51 18.05 25.14
CA PHE A 4 -1.74 18.82 25.09
C PHE A 4 -2.08 19.36 26.47
N HIS A 5 -2.64 20.56 26.54
CA HIS A 5 -3.01 21.23 27.80
C HIS A 5 -4.44 20.92 28.25
N ASP A 6 -5.26 20.37 27.35
CA ASP A 6 -6.68 20.07 27.56
C ASP A 6 -7.03 18.71 26.90
N LYS A 7 -8.00 18.00 27.49
CA LYS A 7 -8.54 16.74 26.97
C LYS A 7 -9.36 16.94 25.70
N GLY A 8 -10.10 18.05 25.56
CA GLY A 8 -10.80 18.39 24.32
C GLY A 8 -9.83 18.57 23.15
N LEU A 9 -8.77 19.36 23.34
CA LEU A 9 -7.69 19.50 22.37
C LEU A 9 -7.00 18.16 22.04
N PHE A 10 -6.71 17.31 23.03
CA PHE A 10 -6.17 15.97 22.79
C PHE A 10 -7.12 15.11 21.93
N ASN A 11 -8.40 15.02 22.33
CA ASN A 11 -9.42 14.25 21.62
C ASN A 11 -9.53 14.70 20.15
N LYS A 12 -9.67 16.02 19.93
CA LYS A 12 -9.82 16.62 18.60
C LYS A 12 -8.62 16.40 17.68
N TRP A 13 -7.39 16.50 18.21
CA TRP A 13 -6.19 16.23 17.41
C TRP A 13 -6.02 14.74 17.11
N MET A 14 -6.30 13.87 18.09
CA MET A 14 -6.16 12.43 17.92
C MET A 14 -7.23 11.85 16.99
N SER A 15 -8.49 12.30 17.12
CA SER A 15 -9.58 11.91 16.21
C SER A 15 -9.31 12.34 14.78
N ALA A 16 -8.77 13.55 14.55
CA ALA A 16 -8.37 14.02 13.23
C ALA A 16 -7.28 13.12 12.60
N ILE A 17 -6.23 12.76 13.36
CA ILE A 17 -5.17 11.86 12.89
C ILE A 17 -5.72 10.47 12.54
N ILE A 18 -6.62 9.92 13.37
CA ILE A 18 -7.23 8.61 13.12
C ILE A 18 -8.17 8.66 11.91
N LEU A 19 -9.00 9.71 11.79
CA LEU A 19 -9.87 9.92 10.64
C LEU A 19 -9.07 10.03 9.33
N SER A 20 -8.03 10.88 9.29
CA SER A 20 -7.20 11.01 8.09
C SER A 20 -6.48 9.70 7.71
N LYS A 21 -6.09 8.87 8.68
CA LYS A 21 -5.57 7.52 8.39
C LYS A 21 -6.67 6.61 7.83
N TYR A 22 -7.86 6.62 8.41
CA TYR A 22 -8.99 5.82 7.97
C TYR A 22 -9.44 6.19 6.55
N GLU A 23 -9.59 7.49 6.25
CA GLU A 23 -9.93 7.99 4.92
C GLU A 23 -8.85 7.67 3.89
N TYR A 24 -7.56 7.78 4.25
CA TYR A 24 -6.46 7.31 3.40
C TYR A 24 -6.57 5.81 3.11
N GLU A 25 -6.74 4.96 4.13
CA GLU A 25 -6.82 3.51 3.93
C GLU A 25 -8.08 3.12 3.10
N LYS A 26 -9.21 3.79 3.30
CA LYS A 26 -10.44 3.59 2.49
C LYS A 26 -10.32 4.11 1.05
N LEU A 27 -9.60 5.20 0.80
CA LEU A 27 -9.31 5.68 -0.56
C LEU A 27 -8.50 4.64 -1.35
N ASN A 28 -7.51 4.00 -0.70
CA ASN A 28 -6.73 2.93 -1.33
C ASN A 28 -7.56 1.66 -1.59
N GLU A 29 -8.47 1.28 -0.68
CA GLU A 29 -9.43 0.18 -0.92
C GLU A 29 -10.37 0.48 -2.10
N ALA A 30 -10.93 1.70 -2.17
CA ALA A 30 -11.80 2.12 -3.27
C ALA A 30 -11.05 2.15 -4.62
N PHE A 31 -9.82 2.67 -4.66
CA PHE A 31 -8.94 2.59 -5.83
C PHE A 31 -8.68 1.14 -6.26
N THR A 32 -8.43 0.24 -5.30
CA THR A 32 -8.22 -1.20 -5.56
C THR A 32 -9.46 -1.83 -6.19
N ALA A 33 -10.66 -1.52 -5.70
CA ALA A 33 -11.91 -1.98 -6.31
C ALA A 33 -12.09 -1.48 -7.75
N VAL A 34 -11.73 -0.23 -8.05
CA VAL A 34 -11.76 0.34 -9.42
C VAL A 34 -10.76 -0.37 -10.33
N ILE A 35 -9.54 -0.67 -9.87
CA ILE A 35 -8.53 -1.41 -10.65
C ILE A 35 -8.98 -2.85 -10.92
N LEU A 36 -9.54 -3.55 -9.92
CA LEU A 36 -10.09 -4.90 -10.09
C LEU A 36 -11.27 -4.93 -11.08
N SER A 37 -12.13 -3.91 -11.05
CA SER A 37 -13.26 -3.78 -11.97
C SER A 37 -12.81 -3.48 -13.40
N SER A 38 -11.94 -2.47 -13.59
CA SER A 38 -11.58 -1.93 -14.91
C SER A 38 -10.50 -2.70 -15.65
N LYS A 39 -9.51 -3.25 -14.94
CA LYS A 39 -8.37 -4.02 -15.49
C LYS A 39 -8.55 -5.51 -15.23
N GLY A 40 -9.00 -5.91 -14.03
CA GLY A 40 -9.19 -7.32 -13.67
C GLY A 40 -10.20 -8.05 -14.57
N SER A 41 -11.29 -7.38 -14.98
CA SER A 41 -12.27 -7.90 -15.94
C SER A 41 -11.68 -8.24 -17.32
N ARG A 42 -10.53 -7.66 -17.70
CA ARG A 42 -9.86 -7.84 -18.99
C ARG A 42 -8.85 -9.00 -19.00
N LEU A 43 -8.61 -9.66 -17.85
CA LEU A 43 -7.67 -10.78 -17.78
C LEU A 43 -8.29 -12.03 -18.42
N SER A 44 -7.55 -12.65 -19.35
CA SER A 44 -8.02 -13.80 -20.15
C SER A 44 -8.49 -14.99 -19.31
N ASP A 45 -7.87 -15.20 -18.14
CA ASP A 45 -8.18 -16.26 -17.17
C ASP A 45 -8.96 -15.74 -15.95
N ILE A 46 -9.62 -14.57 -16.01
CA ILE A 46 -10.32 -13.98 -14.85
C ILE A 46 -11.34 -14.94 -14.21
N ARG A 47 -11.99 -15.81 -15.00
CA ARG A 47 -12.92 -16.83 -14.49
C ARG A 47 -12.23 -17.91 -13.64
N VAL A 48 -10.95 -18.15 -13.87
CA VAL A 48 -10.10 -19.03 -13.04
C VAL A 48 -9.63 -18.26 -11.80
N LEU A 49 -9.12 -17.04 -11.97
CA LEU A 49 -8.66 -16.19 -10.88
C LEU A 49 -9.78 -15.87 -9.86
N LEU A 50 -11.02 -15.66 -10.29
CA LEU A 50 -12.18 -15.42 -9.41
C LEU A 50 -12.89 -16.71 -8.94
N GLY A 51 -12.51 -17.89 -9.43
CA GLY A 51 -13.28 -19.13 -9.21
C GLY A 51 -13.23 -19.66 -7.78
N ASN A 52 -14.38 -19.98 -7.19
CA ASN A 52 -14.55 -20.42 -5.80
C ASN A 52 -14.04 -21.86 -5.52
N LYS A 53 -13.14 -22.40 -6.35
CA LYS A 53 -12.54 -23.74 -6.21
C LYS A 53 -11.50 -23.76 -5.09
N LYS A 54 -11.19 -24.95 -4.56
CA LYS A 54 -10.09 -25.14 -3.59
C LYS A 54 -8.80 -24.59 -4.19
N ARG A 55 -8.21 -23.60 -3.52
CA ARG A 55 -6.92 -23.01 -3.90
C ARG A 55 -5.77 -23.90 -3.43
N PHE A 56 -4.64 -23.76 -4.12
CA PHE A 56 -3.37 -24.39 -3.79
C PHE A 56 -2.39 -23.32 -3.28
N PRO A 57 -1.31 -23.71 -2.58
CA PRO A 57 -0.17 -22.83 -2.33
C PRO A 57 0.27 -22.09 -3.60
N GLN A 58 0.37 -20.76 -3.51
CA GLN A 58 0.90 -19.92 -4.57
C GLN A 58 2.28 -19.41 -4.14
N TYR A 59 3.21 -19.33 -5.09
CA TYR A 59 4.61 -19.00 -4.85
C TYR A 59 5.01 -17.90 -5.82
N GLU A 60 5.58 -16.80 -5.33
CA GLU A 60 5.96 -15.67 -6.17
C GLU A 60 7.26 -15.00 -5.69
N TRP A 61 8.03 -14.43 -6.62
CA TRP A 61 9.10 -13.49 -6.30
C TRP A 61 8.53 -12.07 -6.17
N CYS A 62 8.69 -11.47 -4.99
CA CYS A 62 8.29 -10.08 -4.76
C CYS A 62 9.43 -9.29 -4.09
N ASN A 63 9.36 -7.97 -4.22
CA ASN A 63 10.12 -7.06 -3.38
C ASN A 63 9.22 -6.68 -2.19
N ILE A 64 9.75 -6.73 -0.96
CA ILE A 64 9.05 -6.25 0.23
C ILE A 64 9.78 -5.08 0.88
N ARG A 65 9.02 -4.21 1.56
CA ARG A 65 9.54 -3.11 2.38
C ARG A 65 8.73 -2.97 3.66
N LEU A 66 9.41 -2.86 4.80
CA LEU A 66 8.83 -2.69 6.12
C LEU A 66 9.01 -1.24 6.57
N PRO A 67 8.00 -0.35 6.41
CA PRO A 67 8.17 1.09 6.65
C PRO A 67 8.56 1.43 8.08
N GLU A 68 8.17 0.58 9.04
CA GLU A 68 8.47 0.70 10.47
C GLU A 68 9.93 0.35 10.82
N VAL A 69 10.66 -0.35 9.93
CA VAL A 69 11.99 -0.92 10.21
C VAL A 69 13.08 -0.35 9.29
N SER A 70 12.82 -0.29 7.97
CA SER A 70 13.79 0.18 6.98
C SER A 70 13.14 0.74 5.71
N THR A 71 13.79 1.71 5.08
CA THR A 71 13.36 2.31 3.81
C THR A 71 13.68 1.46 2.59
N LYS A 72 14.53 0.42 2.74
CA LYS A 72 14.99 -0.43 1.64
C LYS A 72 13.92 -1.44 1.21
N TRP A 73 13.89 -1.70 -0.10
CA TRP A 73 13.21 -2.86 -0.67
C TRP A 73 14.17 -4.06 -0.69
N ILE A 74 13.69 -5.24 -0.32
CA ILE A 74 14.44 -6.50 -0.45
C ILE A 74 13.68 -7.50 -1.32
N LYS A 75 14.38 -8.19 -2.22
CA LYS A 75 13.81 -9.29 -3.02
C LYS A 75 13.69 -10.55 -2.15
N VAL A 76 12.50 -11.13 -2.13
CA VAL A 76 12.15 -12.33 -1.35
C VAL A 76 11.28 -13.28 -2.17
N TYR A 77 11.12 -14.50 -1.68
CA TYR A 77 10.22 -15.51 -2.21
C TYR A 77 9.04 -15.68 -1.25
N MET A 78 7.85 -15.27 -1.71
CA MET A 78 6.60 -15.25 -0.95
C MET A 78 5.79 -16.51 -1.24
N VAL A 79 5.25 -17.13 -0.20
CA VAL A 79 4.34 -18.28 -0.30
C VAL A 79 3.00 -17.91 0.33
N VAL A 80 1.97 -17.79 -0.50
CA VAL A 80 0.58 -17.58 -0.06
C VAL A 80 -0.05 -18.95 0.15
N LEU A 81 -0.36 -19.27 1.41
CA LEU A 81 -0.96 -20.55 1.79
C LEU A 81 -2.47 -20.36 2.01
N PRO A 82 -3.33 -21.05 1.25
CA PRO A 82 -4.77 -20.79 1.24
C PRO A 82 -5.47 -21.24 2.52
N SER A 83 -6.64 -20.67 2.79
CA SER A 83 -7.51 -21.11 3.88
C SER A 83 -8.06 -22.51 3.68
N ASP A 84 -8.23 -23.26 4.77
CA ASP A 84 -9.00 -24.51 4.81
C ASP A 84 -10.28 -24.37 5.67
N LYS A 85 -11.10 -25.42 5.74
CA LYS A 85 -12.36 -25.46 6.48
C LYS A 85 -12.18 -25.05 7.95
N GLY A 86 -12.66 -23.84 8.28
CA GLY A 86 -12.65 -23.28 9.65
C GLY A 86 -11.51 -22.32 9.97
N HIS A 87 -10.45 -22.26 9.15
CA HIS A 87 -9.25 -21.45 9.40
C HIS A 87 -9.05 -20.38 8.32
N ILE A 88 -8.31 -19.33 8.63
CA ILE A 88 -7.74 -18.43 7.62
C ILE A 88 -6.48 -19.07 7.00
N GLY A 89 -6.06 -18.56 5.85
CA GLY A 89 -4.76 -18.84 5.26
C GLY A 89 -3.65 -18.08 5.98
N ARG A 90 -2.47 -17.99 5.34
CA ARG A 90 -1.31 -17.26 5.88
C ARG A 90 -0.29 -16.97 4.77
N ILE A 91 0.63 -16.04 5.01
CA ILE A 91 1.78 -15.81 4.13
C ILE A 91 3.07 -16.18 4.85
N GLU A 92 3.97 -16.86 4.14
CA GLU A 92 5.30 -17.25 4.62
C GLU A 92 6.35 -16.74 3.64
N ILE A 93 7.37 -16.01 4.12
CA ILE A 93 8.37 -15.33 3.28
C ILE A 93 9.76 -15.90 3.53
N TYR A 94 10.48 -16.19 2.45
CA TYR A 94 11.77 -16.88 2.44
C TYR A 94 12.81 -16.11 1.59
N PRO A 95 14.13 -16.29 1.81
CA PRO A 95 15.16 -15.60 1.02
C PRO A 95 15.27 -16.10 -0.42
N SER A 96 14.80 -17.31 -0.72
CA SER A 96 14.79 -17.87 -2.08
C SER A 96 13.87 -19.09 -2.19
N ASP A 97 13.45 -19.40 -3.42
CA ASP A 97 12.90 -20.68 -3.88
C ASP A 97 13.58 -21.92 -3.25
N LYS A 98 14.91 -21.97 -3.28
CA LYS A 98 15.73 -23.08 -2.76
C LYS A 98 15.80 -23.15 -1.22
N LYS A 99 15.11 -22.24 -0.52
CA LYS A 99 15.19 -22.06 0.94
C LYS A 99 13.80 -22.02 1.61
N VAL A 100 12.76 -22.56 0.97
CA VAL A 100 11.41 -22.71 1.56
C VAL A 100 11.39 -23.77 2.67
N SER A 101 11.81 -23.38 3.87
CA SER A 101 11.81 -24.23 5.07
C SER A 101 11.86 -23.36 6.33
N LYS A 102 11.24 -23.80 7.44
CA LYS A 102 11.04 -22.96 8.65
C LYS A 102 12.30 -22.32 9.24
N LYS A 103 13.46 -22.95 9.10
CA LYS A 103 14.77 -22.39 9.48
C LYS A 103 15.23 -21.15 8.69
N TYR A 104 14.55 -20.81 7.60
CA TYR A 104 14.85 -19.66 6.73
C TYR A 104 13.65 -18.71 6.57
N LEU A 105 12.70 -18.75 7.51
CA LEU A 105 11.51 -17.91 7.49
C LEU A 105 11.88 -16.46 7.85
N ILE A 106 11.84 -15.56 6.87
CA ILE A 106 12.09 -14.12 7.06
C ILE A 106 10.89 -13.49 7.77
N ALA A 107 9.69 -13.73 7.26
CA ALA A 107 8.46 -13.18 7.82
C ALA A 107 7.28 -14.16 7.71
N TYR A 108 6.33 -14.03 8.63
CA TYR A 108 5.15 -14.85 8.80
C TYR A 108 3.94 -13.97 9.10
N ILE A 109 2.92 -14.02 8.24
CA ILE A 109 1.69 -13.25 8.43
C ILE A 109 0.59 -14.20 8.93
N SER A 110 0.18 -14.03 10.19
CA SER A 110 -0.88 -14.81 10.85
C SER A 110 -2.27 -14.36 10.45
N ASP A 111 -2.50 -13.04 10.45
CA ASP A 111 -3.78 -12.41 10.11
C ASP A 111 -3.55 -11.10 9.35
N LEU A 112 -4.52 -10.72 8.51
CA LEU A 112 -4.54 -9.43 7.81
C LEU A 112 -5.87 -8.75 8.08
N ALA A 113 -5.82 -7.50 8.52
CA ALA A 113 -7.01 -6.65 8.62
C ALA A 113 -7.40 -6.09 7.25
N ALA A 114 -6.39 -5.70 6.44
CA ALA A 114 -6.59 -5.15 5.10
C ALA A 114 -5.41 -5.47 4.17
N ILE A 115 -5.69 -5.51 2.87
CA ILE A 115 -4.67 -5.40 1.82
C ILE A 115 -5.26 -4.64 0.63
N PHE A 116 -4.51 -3.67 0.10
CA PHE A 116 -4.95 -2.83 -1.01
C PHE A 116 -3.77 -2.43 -1.90
N ASN A 117 -4.04 -2.12 -3.16
CA ASN A 117 -3.10 -1.44 -4.06
C ASN A 117 -2.93 0.01 -3.58
N VAL A 118 -1.68 0.49 -3.51
CA VAL A 118 -1.38 1.85 -3.06
C VAL A 118 -1.73 2.84 -4.16
N TYR A 119 -2.54 3.86 -3.88
CA TYR A 119 -2.85 4.92 -4.83
C TYR A 119 -1.57 5.70 -5.20
N PRO A 120 -1.18 5.81 -6.48
CA PRO A 120 0.02 6.52 -6.88
C PRO A 120 -0.21 8.03 -6.90
N GLU A 121 0.83 8.79 -6.54
CA GLU A 121 0.82 10.27 -6.55
C GLU A 121 0.63 10.87 -7.96
N GLN A 122 0.96 10.12 -9.01
CA GLN A 122 0.85 10.54 -10.41
C GLN A 122 -0.02 9.57 -11.21
N SER A 123 -0.89 10.09 -12.08
CA SER A 123 -1.87 9.31 -12.85
C SER A 123 -1.23 8.40 -13.91
N ASN A 124 -0.13 8.84 -14.53
CA ASN A 124 0.69 8.03 -15.44
C ASN A 124 1.26 6.76 -14.79
N MET A 125 1.43 6.75 -13.47
CA MET A 125 1.96 5.59 -12.74
C MET A 125 0.92 4.50 -12.47
N ILE A 126 -0.37 4.74 -12.73
CA ILE A 126 -1.47 3.79 -12.42
C ILE A 126 -1.24 2.42 -13.07
N ASP A 127 -0.85 2.35 -14.35
CA ASP A 127 -0.73 1.09 -15.09
C ASP A 127 0.61 0.35 -14.86
N VAL A 128 1.62 1.04 -14.31
CA VAL A 128 2.92 0.48 -13.93
C VAL A 128 3.05 0.18 -12.44
N ASN A 129 2.02 0.49 -11.65
CA ASN A 129 2.01 0.30 -10.20
C ASN A 129 1.57 -1.13 -9.82
N SER A 130 2.46 -1.86 -9.12
CA SER A 130 2.17 -3.16 -8.51
C SER A 130 2.25 -3.17 -6.98
N ILE A 131 2.36 -2.00 -6.33
CA ILE A 131 2.63 -1.88 -4.90
C ILE A 131 1.35 -2.11 -4.10
N MET A 132 1.26 -3.25 -3.44
CA MET A 132 0.25 -3.52 -2.41
C MET A 132 0.78 -3.10 -1.04
N ARG A 133 -0.10 -2.60 -0.16
CA ARG A 133 0.16 -2.47 1.28
C ARG A 133 -0.70 -3.50 2.02
N ALA A 134 -0.05 -4.37 2.79
CA ALA A 134 -0.68 -5.29 3.71
C ALA A 134 -0.63 -4.71 5.14
N ALA A 135 -1.74 -4.80 5.87
CA ALA A 135 -1.87 -4.35 7.25
C ALA A 135 -2.46 -5.46 8.13
N GLY A 136 -1.81 -5.77 9.26
CA GLY A 136 -2.17 -6.89 10.13
C GLY A 136 -1.00 -7.38 10.97
N GLU A 137 -1.03 -8.66 11.36
CA GLU A 137 -0.02 -9.26 12.23
C GLU A 137 1.16 -9.82 11.42
N ILE A 138 2.22 -9.02 11.26
CA ILE A 138 3.39 -9.38 10.45
C ILE A 138 4.57 -9.68 11.37
N HIS A 139 4.91 -10.96 11.51
CA HIS A 139 5.97 -11.42 12.40
C HIS A 139 7.28 -11.62 11.61
N ILE A 140 8.33 -10.86 11.92
CA ILE A 140 9.65 -10.90 11.25
C ILE A 140 10.65 -11.64 12.14
N SER A 141 11.44 -12.58 11.61
CA SER A 141 12.45 -13.28 12.42
C SER A 141 13.67 -12.40 12.68
N LYS A 142 14.11 -12.34 13.95
CA LYS A 142 15.31 -11.62 14.40
C LYS A 142 16.58 -12.06 13.67
N ASN A 143 16.65 -13.33 13.24
CA ASN A 143 17.73 -13.86 12.41
C ASN A 143 17.92 -13.10 11.07
N TYR A 144 16.89 -12.39 10.60
CA TYR A 144 16.88 -11.64 9.34
C TYR A 144 16.82 -10.12 9.53
N GLU A 145 17.00 -9.61 10.75
CA GLU A 145 17.07 -8.18 11.08
C GLU A 145 18.12 -7.43 10.24
N HIS A 146 19.25 -8.09 9.96
CA HIS A 146 20.32 -7.59 9.08
C HIS A 146 19.90 -7.27 7.64
N LEU A 147 18.75 -7.79 7.16
CA LEU A 147 18.18 -7.42 5.85
C LEU A 147 17.48 -6.06 5.87
N PHE A 148 17.14 -5.55 7.06
CA PHE A 148 16.40 -4.32 7.30
C PHE A 148 17.24 -3.32 8.11
N PRO A 149 18.45 -2.94 7.64
CA PRO A 149 19.31 -2.04 8.38
C PRO A 149 18.57 -0.74 8.68
N HIS A 150 18.58 -0.35 9.97
CA HIS A 150 17.99 0.89 10.43
C HIS A 150 18.70 2.08 9.79
N SER A 151 17.95 3.13 9.47
CA SER A 151 18.50 4.33 8.82
C SER A 151 19.44 5.15 9.71
N MET A 152 19.52 4.84 11.01
CA MET A 152 20.34 5.57 11.99
C MET A 152 21.84 5.26 11.92
N ASP A 153 22.22 4.02 11.58
CA ASP A 153 23.63 3.59 11.68
C ASP A 153 24.56 4.21 10.63
N ASN A 154 23.99 4.68 9.51
CA ASN A 154 24.74 5.26 8.39
C ASN A 154 25.35 6.63 8.70
N GLU A 155 24.75 7.45 9.59
CA GLU A 155 25.34 8.75 9.95
C GLU A 155 26.44 8.61 11.02
N LEU A 156 26.28 7.69 11.98
CA LEU A 156 27.28 7.46 13.02
C LEU A 156 28.59 6.85 12.47
N HIS A 157 28.50 5.92 11.52
CA HIS A 157 29.70 5.27 10.98
C HIS A 157 30.52 6.14 10.00
N HIS A 158 29.96 7.22 9.45
CA HIS A 158 30.70 8.08 8.51
C HIS A 158 31.53 9.18 9.20
N HIS A 159 31.28 9.45 10.48
CA HIS A 159 31.95 10.55 11.21
C HIS A 159 33.07 10.12 12.18
N GLN A 160 33.32 8.82 12.38
CA GLN A 160 34.34 8.33 13.33
C GLN A 160 35.70 7.97 12.70
N LEU A 161 35.88 8.19 11.40
CA LEU A 161 37.09 7.79 10.65
C LEU A 161 38.14 8.92 10.46
N LEU A 162 38.20 9.87 11.40
CA LEU A 162 39.23 10.92 11.46
C LEU A 162 39.85 11.02 12.86
N ASN A 163 40.74 10.08 13.20
CA ASN A 163 41.63 10.23 14.36
C ASN A 163 43.06 9.72 14.04
N PRO A 164 43.97 10.60 13.56
CA PRO A 164 45.20 10.20 12.89
C PRO A 164 46.34 9.85 13.88
N ARG A 165 46.23 8.72 14.60
CA ARG A 165 47.32 8.31 15.53
C ARG A 165 47.53 6.81 15.82
N LYS A 166 46.95 5.89 15.05
CA LYS A 166 47.29 4.44 15.10
C LYS A 166 47.51 3.80 13.72
N LEU A 167 48.37 4.43 12.93
CA LEU A 167 49.31 3.65 12.10
C LEU A 167 50.43 3.11 13.00
N ILE A 168 51.06 1.99 12.61
CA ILE A 168 52.14 1.21 13.26
C ILE A 168 51.66 -0.11 13.91
N ALA A 169 52.48 -1.15 13.71
CA ALA A 169 52.46 -2.52 14.25
C ALA A 169 51.74 -3.64 13.45
N LYS A 170 52.58 -4.35 12.66
CA LYS A 170 52.55 -5.79 12.30
C LYS A 170 51.53 -6.32 11.28
N ASN A 171 52.03 -6.44 10.05
CA ASN A 171 51.63 -7.44 9.07
C ASN A 171 51.89 -8.88 9.57
N HIS A 172 50.93 -9.79 9.34
CA HIS A 172 51.08 -11.18 8.88
C HIS A 172 49.67 -11.64 8.44
N GLY A 173 49.41 -12.33 7.32
CA GLY A 173 50.24 -12.70 6.18
C GLY A 173 49.56 -13.80 5.34
N ILE A 174 50.01 -14.02 4.09
CA ILE A 174 49.70 -15.15 3.17
C ILE A 174 48.45 -15.01 2.24
N SER A 175 48.73 -15.18 0.94
CA SER A 175 47.91 -15.47 -0.27
C SER A 175 46.52 -14.83 -0.48
N ARG A 176 46.19 -14.14 -1.60
CA ARG A 176 46.49 -14.28 -3.06
C ARG A 176 45.74 -15.39 -3.83
N SER A 177 44.62 -15.02 -4.45
CA SER A 177 44.32 -15.11 -5.89
C SER A 177 43.15 -14.14 -6.17
N GLY A 178 42.99 -13.43 -7.30
CA GLY A 178 43.62 -13.53 -8.62
C GLY A 178 42.67 -14.19 -9.63
N SER A 179 42.26 -13.58 -10.76
CA SER A 179 42.58 -12.22 -11.28
C SER A 179 41.68 -11.78 -12.46
N ASN A 180 41.52 -10.47 -12.63
CA ASN A 180 41.42 -9.65 -13.87
C ASN A 180 40.56 -10.06 -15.09
N HIS A 181 39.75 -9.12 -15.59
CA HIS A 181 39.82 -8.43 -16.92
C HIS A 181 38.47 -7.74 -17.23
N SER A 182 38.32 -6.58 -17.87
CA SER A 182 39.22 -5.56 -18.48
C SER A 182 38.59 -4.15 -18.22
N LEU A 183 39.31 -3.03 -18.05
CA LEU A 183 39.89 -2.12 -19.08
C LEU A 183 38.89 -1.74 -20.21
N SER A 184 38.77 -0.50 -20.71
CA SER A 184 39.39 0.84 -20.45
C SER A 184 38.70 1.86 -21.40
N SER A 185 38.72 3.20 -21.30
CA SER A 185 39.29 4.26 -20.42
C SER A 185 38.73 5.65 -20.85
N LEU A 186 39.23 6.76 -20.25
CA LEU A 186 39.36 8.18 -20.73
C LEU A 186 38.82 9.17 -19.65
N THR A 187 39.63 9.96 -18.92
CA THR A 187 40.32 11.23 -19.27
C THR A 187 39.37 12.36 -19.75
N LYS A 188 39.41 13.61 -19.26
CA LYS A 188 40.52 14.33 -18.58
C LYS A 188 40.07 15.63 -17.83
N ASP A 189 40.86 16.01 -16.81
CA ASP A 189 41.15 17.37 -16.24
C ASP A 189 40.05 18.32 -15.67
N THR A 190 40.51 19.25 -14.81
CA THR A 190 39.80 20.15 -13.87
C THR A 190 40.00 21.65 -14.25
N PRO A 191 39.63 22.72 -13.47
CA PRO A 191 38.92 22.84 -12.17
C PRO A 191 37.78 23.89 -12.10
N GLY A 192 37.05 23.95 -10.97
CA GLY A 192 36.15 25.09 -10.65
C GLY A 192 35.33 24.95 -9.36
N THR A 193 35.32 25.98 -8.50
CA THR A 193 34.47 26.16 -7.28
C THR A 193 34.34 27.66 -6.97
N PRO A 194 33.44 28.15 -6.08
CA PRO A 194 32.42 27.48 -5.26
C PRO A 194 31.00 28.12 -5.34
N VAL A 195 30.12 27.78 -4.36
CA VAL A 195 29.05 28.60 -3.73
C VAL A 195 27.58 28.10 -3.87
N ASN A 196 27.05 27.71 -2.69
CA ASN A 196 25.66 27.70 -2.19
C ASN A 196 24.46 27.30 -3.08
N ARG A 197 23.76 26.25 -2.61
CA ARG A 197 22.31 26.34 -2.32
C ARG A 197 22.04 26.06 -0.83
N SER A 198 21.05 26.75 -0.28
CA SER A 198 20.76 26.77 1.16
C SER A 198 19.94 25.56 1.66
N ARG A 199 20.00 25.31 2.97
CA ARG A 199 19.21 24.30 3.68
C ARG A 199 17.84 24.86 4.12
N SER A 200 16.78 24.06 3.97
CA SER A 200 15.69 23.86 4.97
C SER A 200 14.55 23.03 4.35
N GLY A 201 13.96 22.02 5.00
CA GLY A 201 14.28 21.41 6.30
C GLY A 201 13.02 20.80 6.93
N SER A 202 12.91 19.48 6.99
CA SER A 202 11.82 18.76 7.67
C SER A 202 12.23 18.30 9.08
N THR A 203 11.27 18.32 10.01
CA THR A 203 11.53 18.14 11.45
C THR A 203 11.36 16.70 11.93
N ASN A 204 12.43 16.14 12.52
CA ASN A 204 12.42 14.80 13.13
C ASN A 204 11.84 14.77 14.55
N SER A 205 11.05 13.74 14.86
CA SER A 205 10.77 13.11 16.17
C SER A 205 9.63 12.10 15.96
N THR A 206 9.63 10.83 16.39
CA THR A 206 10.12 10.19 17.63
C THR A 206 10.50 8.72 17.31
N SER A 207 11.58 8.10 17.82
CA SER A 207 11.71 7.44 19.16
C SER A 207 10.47 6.65 19.63
N SER A 208 10.52 5.39 20.09
CA SER A 208 11.67 4.49 20.36
C SER A 208 11.16 3.05 20.53
N PHE A 209 11.71 2.07 19.79
CA PHE A 209 11.18 0.69 19.77
C PHE A 209 11.88 -0.31 20.72
N PHE A 210 13.15 -0.09 21.06
CA PHE A 210 13.93 -1.04 21.87
C PHE A 210 14.19 -0.51 23.28
N ASN A 211 13.22 -0.67 24.19
CA ASN A 211 13.45 -0.86 25.64
C ASN A 211 12.13 -1.03 26.42
N GLN A 212 11.70 -2.27 26.66
CA GLN A 212 11.08 -2.68 27.94
C GLN A 212 10.98 -4.22 28.01
N PRO A 213 11.42 -4.86 29.11
CA PRO A 213 11.16 -6.26 29.39
C PRO A 213 9.91 -6.44 30.26
N SER A 214 9.14 -7.50 30.03
CA SER A 214 8.10 -7.97 30.96
C SER A 214 8.37 -9.43 31.34
N SER A 215 8.39 -9.72 32.64
CA SER A 215 8.66 -11.05 33.18
C SER A 215 7.35 -11.76 33.58
N PRO A 216 7.19 -13.06 33.31
CA PRO A 216 6.01 -13.81 33.72
C PRO A 216 6.08 -14.23 35.20
N PRO A 217 4.96 -14.27 35.94
CA PRO A 217 4.91 -14.88 37.27
C PRO A 217 4.92 -16.41 37.18
N SER A 218 5.77 -17.06 37.97
CA SER A 218 5.84 -18.52 38.09
C SER A 218 4.83 -19.08 39.10
N SER A 219 4.45 -20.34 38.91
CA SER A 219 3.44 -21.04 39.72
C SER A 219 4.03 -21.71 40.97
N ASN A 220 3.15 -22.08 41.92
CA ASN A 220 3.48 -23.03 42.99
C ASN A 220 2.24 -23.75 43.56
N GLY A 221 2.31 -25.08 43.68
CA GLY A 221 1.75 -25.83 44.82
C GLY A 221 0.25 -26.17 44.92
N LEU A 222 -0.16 -27.30 44.32
CA LEU A 222 -0.95 -28.40 44.94
C LEU A 222 -2.27 -28.13 45.72
N ALA A 223 -3.40 -28.64 45.22
CA ALA A 223 -4.36 -29.46 46.00
C ALA A 223 -5.41 -30.17 45.09
N ARG A 224 -6.04 -31.24 45.60
CA ARG A 224 -7.17 -31.97 44.95
C ARG A 224 -8.53 -31.49 45.48
N ASN A 225 -9.51 -31.33 44.60
CA ASN A 225 -10.72 -32.19 44.56
C ASN A 225 -11.61 -31.80 43.36
N GLY A 226 -12.56 -32.67 42.99
CA GLY A 226 -13.47 -32.42 41.86
C GLY A 226 -14.94 -32.62 42.22
N SER A 227 -15.81 -31.88 41.54
CA SER A 227 -17.25 -32.17 41.40
C SER A 227 -17.80 -31.45 40.16
N LEU A 228 -19.01 -31.81 39.74
CA LEU A 228 -19.72 -31.21 38.60
C LEU A 228 -20.74 -30.18 39.09
N ASN A 229 -20.86 -29.03 38.39
CA ASN A 229 -22.11 -28.38 37.94
C ASN A 229 -21.95 -26.87 37.72
N GLY A 230 -22.86 -26.31 36.91
CA GLY A 230 -23.28 -24.90 37.02
C GLY A 230 -22.54 -23.89 36.14
N SER A 231 -23.18 -23.48 35.05
CA SER A 231 -22.87 -22.20 34.37
C SER A 231 -23.28 -21.01 35.26
N PRO A 232 -22.84 -19.79 34.91
CA PRO A 232 -23.78 -18.93 34.19
C PRO A 232 -23.28 -18.52 32.80
N VAL A 233 -24.24 -18.26 31.90
CA VAL A 233 -23.98 -17.78 30.54
C VAL A 233 -23.70 -16.27 30.59
N ASN A 234 -22.64 -15.83 29.91
CA ASN A 234 -22.44 -14.40 29.62
C ASN A 234 -22.82 -14.14 28.13
N PRO A 235 -23.97 -13.52 27.84
CA PRO A 235 -24.53 -13.49 26.50
C PRO A 235 -24.07 -12.26 25.70
N ASN A 236 -22.92 -12.37 25.02
CA ASN A 236 -22.60 -11.50 23.88
C ASN A 236 -21.56 -12.15 22.95
N HIS A 237 -22.02 -13.03 22.06
CA HIS A 237 -21.19 -13.54 20.96
C HIS A 237 -22.01 -13.80 19.68
N ASN A 238 -22.17 -12.74 18.88
CA ASN A 238 -22.35 -12.81 17.44
C ASN A 238 -21.19 -11.98 16.84
N GLN A 239 -20.37 -12.45 15.90
CA GLN A 239 -20.58 -13.55 14.94
C GLN A 239 -19.49 -14.62 15.01
N LYS A 240 -19.56 -15.66 14.16
CA LYS A 240 -18.56 -16.76 14.09
C LYS A 240 -17.25 -16.30 13.44
N GLY A 241 -16.42 -15.59 14.20
CA GLY A 241 -15.02 -15.33 13.82
C GLY A 241 -14.31 -16.64 13.47
N HIS A 242 -13.51 -16.64 12.39
CA HIS A 242 -12.71 -17.81 12.04
C HIS A 242 -11.70 -18.12 13.14
N LYS A 243 -11.43 -19.40 13.40
CA LYS A 243 -10.51 -19.78 14.47
C LYS A 243 -9.07 -19.38 14.09
N ARG A 244 -8.67 -18.19 14.55
CA ARG A 244 -7.30 -17.69 14.62
C ARG A 244 -6.46 -18.68 15.41
N ILE A 245 -5.71 -19.53 14.72
CA ILE A 245 -4.79 -20.48 15.36
C ILE A 245 -3.38 -20.16 14.87
N ASN A 246 -2.65 -19.40 15.68
CA ASN A 246 -1.21 -19.27 15.54
C ASN A 246 -0.59 -20.67 15.57
N SER A 247 0.20 -20.98 14.55
CA SER A 247 0.69 -22.34 14.30
C SER A 247 1.45 -22.89 15.51
N SER A 248 1.44 -24.21 15.68
CA SER A 248 2.20 -24.88 16.76
C SER A 248 3.71 -24.61 16.69
N PHE A 249 4.21 -24.26 15.51
CA PHE A 249 5.54 -23.68 15.30
C PHE A 249 5.65 -22.29 15.95
N PHE A 250 4.79 -21.34 15.57
CA PHE A 250 4.86 -19.97 16.09
C PHE A 250 4.69 -19.91 17.62
N LYS A 251 3.79 -20.73 18.19
CA LYS A 251 3.62 -20.87 19.65
C LYS A 251 4.85 -21.38 20.42
N ARG A 252 5.87 -21.88 19.74
CA ARG A 252 7.15 -22.36 20.32
C ARG A 252 8.33 -21.44 20.03
N HIS A 253 8.16 -20.53 19.08
CA HIS A 253 9.22 -19.69 18.52
C HIS A 253 8.86 -18.20 18.57
N ALA A 254 7.84 -17.79 19.32
CA ALA A 254 7.37 -16.39 19.34
C ALA A 254 8.51 -15.40 19.68
N ASP A 255 9.40 -15.78 20.60
CA ASP A 255 10.56 -15.00 21.02
C ASP A 255 11.63 -14.83 19.92
N ASP A 256 11.62 -15.66 18.87
CA ASP A 256 12.51 -15.55 17.71
C ASP A 256 12.04 -14.47 16.70
N PHE A 257 10.89 -13.85 16.94
CA PHE A 257 10.25 -12.88 16.03
C PHE A 257 10.00 -11.51 16.68
N VAL A 258 9.76 -10.51 15.84
CA VAL A 258 9.29 -9.16 16.18
C VAL A 258 8.01 -8.91 15.39
N LEU A 259 6.99 -8.35 16.03
CA LEU A 259 5.74 -7.96 15.39
C LEU A 259 5.88 -6.57 14.75
N THR A 260 5.42 -6.44 13.51
CA THR A 260 5.16 -5.17 12.81
C THR A 260 3.76 -5.15 12.24
N ASN A 261 3.28 -3.93 11.95
CA ASN A 261 1.87 -3.66 11.72
C ASN A 261 1.53 -3.48 10.23
N SER A 262 2.54 -3.15 9.40
CA SER A 262 2.35 -3.01 7.96
C SER A 262 3.60 -3.35 7.14
N MET A 263 3.36 -3.82 5.91
CA MET A 263 4.39 -4.16 4.94
C MET A 263 3.91 -3.83 3.53
N TYR A 264 4.80 -3.26 2.72
CA TYR A 264 4.57 -3.13 1.28
C TYR A 264 5.08 -4.36 0.54
N ILE A 265 4.31 -4.83 -0.45
CA ILE A 265 4.58 -5.99 -1.29
C ILE A 265 4.47 -5.55 -2.75
N MET A 266 5.54 -5.72 -3.52
CA MET A 266 5.62 -5.40 -4.94
C MET A 266 6.00 -6.68 -5.70
N PRO A 267 5.03 -7.41 -6.29
CA PRO A 267 5.31 -8.58 -7.14
C PRO A 267 6.20 -8.23 -8.33
N ILE A 268 7.11 -9.14 -8.71
CA ILE A 268 8.00 -8.95 -9.85
C ILE A 268 7.31 -9.38 -11.15
N SER A 269 7.04 -8.41 -12.03
CA SER A 269 6.39 -8.63 -13.31
C SER A 269 7.14 -9.61 -14.20
N HIS A 270 6.40 -10.41 -14.98
CA HIS A 270 6.95 -11.32 -15.97
C HIS A 270 6.97 -10.66 -17.37
N PRO A 271 7.86 -11.08 -18.29
CA PRO A 271 7.82 -10.62 -19.68
C PRO A 271 6.44 -10.86 -20.31
N GLY A 272 5.87 -9.83 -20.95
CA GLY A 272 4.54 -9.88 -21.57
C GLY A 272 3.35 -9.70 -20.61
N VAL A 273 3.59 -9.50 -19.30
CA VAL A 273 2.55 -9.29 -18.28
C VAL A 273 2.68 -7.90 -17.65
N THR A 274 1.59 -7.14 -17.56
CA THR A 274 1.64 -5.78 -17.00
C THR A 274 1.87 -5.78 -15.48
N ALA A 275 2.35 -4.68 -14.92
CA ALA A 275 2.57 -4.57 -13.46
C ALA A 275 1.26 -4.67 -12.67
N VAL A 276 0.20 -3.98 -13.13
CA VAL A 276 -1.14 -4.09 -12.54
C VAL A 276 -1.71 -5.50 -12.67
N GLU A 277 -1.51 -6.19 -13.80
CA GLU A 277 -1.93 -7.59 -13.93
C GLU A 277 -1.18 -8.51 -12.98
N THR A 278 0.15 -8.36 -12.88
CA THR A 278 0.99 -9.13 -11.94
C THR A 278 0.53 -8.92 -10.49
N MET A 279 0.15 -7.68 -10.15
CA MET A 279 -0.45 -7.33 -8.87
C MET A 279 -1.80 -8.01 -8.68
N ILE A 280 -2.75 -7.91 -9.62
CA ILE A 280 -4.08 -8.55 -9.51
C ILE A 280 -3.95 -10.08 -9.35
N ARG A 281 -3.03 -10.71 -10.10
CA ARG A 281 -2.72 -12.15 -10.02
C ARG A 281 -2.20 -12.57 -8.65
N ASN A 282 -1.47 -11.70 -7.95
CA ASN A 282 -0.99 -11.92 -6.58
C ASN A 282 -2.02 -11.55 -5.50
N TYR A 283 -2.74 -10.46 -5.69
CA TYR A 283 -3.71 -9.89 -4.77
C TYR A 283 -4.88 -10.86 -4.51
N ILE A 284 -5.42 -11.45 -5.58
CA ILE A 284 -6.59 -12.32 -5.51
C ILE A 284 -6.38 -13.58 -4.62
N PRO A 285 -5.27 -14.34 -4.77
CA PRO A 285 -4.91 -15.42 -3.83
C PRO A 285 -4.80 -14.99 -2.38
N ILE A 286 -4.31 -13.77 -2.10
CA ILE A 286 -4.14 -13.26 -0.74
C ILE A 286 -5.51 -12.98 -0.10
N ILE A 287 -6.40 -12.24 -0.78
CA ILE A 287 -7.75 -11.98 -0.26
C ILE A 287 -8.60 -13.26 -0.16
N ASP A 288 -8.38 -14.25 -1.03
CA ASP A 288 -8.98 -15.59 -0.91
C ASP A 288 -8.47 -16.34 0.34
N ALA A 289 -7.19 -16.20 0.67
CA ALA A 289 -6.56 -16.84 1.83
C ALA A 289 -7.04 -16.22 3.16
N PHE A 290 -7.03 -14.90 3.29
CA PHE A 290 -7.47 -14.22 4.52
C PHE A 290 -8.99 -13.97 4.57
N LYS A 291 -9.71 -14.24 3.46
CA LYS A 291 -11.17 -14.09 3.29
C LYS A 291 -11.66 -12.65 3.39
N LEU A 292 -10.82 -11.74 2.93
CA LEU A 292 -11.09 -10.30 2.92
C LEU A 292 -12.11 -9.96 1.84
N TYR A 293 -12.87 -8.89 2.06
CA TYR A 293 -13.76 -8.30 1.05
C TYR A 293 -14.85 -9.25 0.50
N GLY A 294 -15.25 -10.26 1.28
CA GLY A 294 -16.25 -11.29 0.93
C GLY A 294 -15.69 -12.51 0.16
N ARG A 295 -14.38 -12.51 -0.13
CA ARG A 295 -13.71 -13.64 -0.77
C ARG A 295 -13.58 -14.84 0.20
N PRO A 296 -13.45 -16.08 -0.30
CA PRO A 296 -13.44 -16.51 -1.69
C PRO A 296 -14.83 -16.73 -2.32
N LYS A 297 -15.91 -16.13 -1.79
CA LYS A 297 -17.27 -16.31 -2.35
C LYS A 297 -17.58 -15.36 -3.52
N ARG A 298 -17.42 -14.05 -3.27
CA ARG A 298 -17.63 -12.95 -4.24
C ARG A 298 -17.05 -11.67 -3.60
N LEU A 299 -16.55 -10.74 -4.40
CA LEU A 299 -16.28 -9.39 -3.88
C LEU A 299 -17.60 -8.74 -3.43
N ILE A 300 -17.60 -8.12 -2.24
CA ILE A 300 -18.70 -7.28 -1.78
C ILE A 300 -18.58 -5.92 -2.49
N SER A 301 -19.67 -5.49 -3.12
CA SER A 301 -19.79 -4.22 -3.87
C SER A 301 -20.74 -3.21 -3.20
N ASP A 302 -21.26 -3.57 -2.03
CA ASP A 302 -22.22 -2.79 -1.25
C ASP A 302 -21.50 -1.66 -0.49
N LYS A 303 -22.09 -0.46 -0.40
CA LYS A 303 -21.53 0.67 0.37
C LYS A 303 -21.88 0.63 1.87
N THR A 304 -22.88 -0.16 2.26
CA THR A 304 -23.39 -0.27 3.65
C THR A 304 -22.74 -1.42 4.44
N ASN A 305 -22.10 -2.37 3.75
CA ASN A 305 -21.48 -3.52 4.39
C ASN A 305 -20.03 -3.20 4.83
N MET A 306 -19.75 -3.22 6.14
CA MET A 306 -18.42 -2.89 6.71
C MET A 306 -17.26 -3.70 6.13
N HIS A 307 -17.51 -4.92 5.62
CA HIS A 307 -16.49 -5.75 4.97
C HIS A 307 -16.28 -5.44 3.48
N SER A 308 -16.83 -4.33 2.97
CA SER A 308 -16.67 -3.89 1.58
C SER A 308 -15.46 -2.96 1.40
N MET A 309 -14.76 -3.09 0.27
CA MET A 309 -13.77 -2.09 -0.17
C MET A 309 -14.41 -0.72 -0.44
N LEU A 310 -15.73 -0.70 -0.68
CA LEU A 310 -16.51 0.50 -0.96
C LEU A 310 -17.33 0.96 0.25
N PHE A 311 -17.08 0.38 1.44
CA PHE A 311 -17.83 0.74 2.65
C PHE A 311 -17.70 2.23 2.98
N GLY A 312 -18.83 2.89 3.23
CA GLY A 312 -18.88 4.30 3.59
C GLY A 312 -18.43 5.28 2.51
N LEU A 313 -18.05 4.81 1.30
CA LEU A 313 -17.53 5.65 0.23
C LEU A 313 -18.52 6.79 -0.09
N PRO A 314 -18.14 8.07 0.06
CA PRO A 314 -19.06 9.20 -0.09
C PRO A 314 -19.81 9.24 -1.42
N SER A 315 -20.89 10.00 -1.42
CA SER A 315 -21.72 10.28 -2.59
C SER A 315 -22.02 11.77 -2.68
N LEU A 316 -21.82 12.34 -3.88
CA LEU A 316 -22.04 13.75 -4.18
C LEU A 316 -23.38 14.27 -3.61
N PRO A 317 -23.42 15.47 -3.01
CA PRO A 317 -22.34 16.47 -2.94
C PRO A 317 -21.26 16.20 -1.87
N HIS A 318 -21.36 15.13 -1.08
CA HIS A 318 -20.45 14.85 0.03
C HIS A 318 -19.10 14.31 -0.45
N TYR A 319 -18.02 14.67 0.25
CA TYR A 319 -16.64 14.29 -0.10
C TYR A 319 -15.82 13.69 1.07
N GLN A 320 -16.31 13.78 2.30
CA GLN A 320 -15.69 13.22 3.51
C GLN A 320 -16.46 11.99 3.98
N TYR A 321 -15.80 11.02 4.60
CA TYR A 321 -16.46 9.83 5.16
C TYR A 321 -17.27 10.17 6.43
N LEU A 322 -16.75 11.07 7.26
CA LEU A 322 -17.27 11.37 8.60
C LEU A 322 -16.98 12.83 8.95
N SER A 323 -17.84 13.51 9.71
CA SER A 323 -17.50 14.86 10.17
C SER A 323 -16.44 14.80 11.29
N SER A 324 -15.64 15.86 11.44
CA SER A 324 -14.66 15.94 12.52
C SER A 324 -15.28 15.84 13.91
N LYS A 325 -16.56 16.23 14.07
CA LYS A 325 -17.30 16.12 15.35
C LYS A 325 -17.71 14.68 15.65
N ASP A 326 -18.11 13.94 14.63
CA ASP A 326 -18.51 12.53 14.77
C ASP A 326 -17.27 11.65 15.00
N ALA A 327 -16.16 11.95 14.30
CA ALA A 327 -14.87 11.32 14.59
C ALA A 327 -14.36 11.65 16.01
N GLU A 328 -14.55 12.88 16.51
CA GLU A 328 -14.21 13.26 17.89
C GLU A 328 -15.08 12.54 18.92
N ARG A 329 -16.38 12.34 18.65
CA ARG A 329 -17.28 11.50 19.46
C ARG A 329 -16.81 10.05 19.49
N ALA A 330 -16.69 9.41 18.33
CA ALA A 330 -16.27 8.01 18.22
C ALA A 330 -14.91 7.76 18.89
N PHE A 331 -13.97 8.71 18.77
CA PHE A 331 -12.72 8.68 19.53
C PHE A 331 -12.95 8.79 21.04
N ALA A 332 -13.69 9.81 21.50
CA ALA A 332 -13.89 10.09 22.93
C ALA A 332 -14.63 8.98 23.68
N GLU A 333 -15.52 8.25 23.00
CA GLU A 333 -16.29 7.14 23.56
C GLU A 333 -15.51 5.82 23.62
N ASN A 334 -14.61 5.56 22.66
CA ASN A 334 -13.89 4.29 22.55
C ASN A 334 -12.41 4.36 23.03
N PHE A 335 -11.86 5.56 23.26
CA PHE A 335 -10.47 5.71 23.69
C PHE A 335 -10.22 5.14 25.10
N SER A 336 -9.34 4.15 25.17
CA SER A 336 -8.74 3.63 26.40
C SER A 336 -7.23 3.47 26.24
N MET A 337 -6.49 3.40 27.34
CA MET A 337 -5.02 3.36 27.30
C MET A 337 -4.46 2.03 26.75
N ASP A 338 -5.25 0.96 26.86
CA ASP A 338 -4.91 -0.39 26.37
C ASP A 338 -5.47 -0.69 24.97
N LEU A 339 -6.19 0.27 24.34
CA LEU A 339 -6.82 0.07 23.04
C LEU A 339 -5.78 -0.18 21.95
N ASN A 340 -5.94 -1.26 21.19
CA ASN A 340 -5.02 -1.59 20.12
C ASN A 340 -5.25 -0.67 18.90
N TRP A 341 -4.18 -0.15 18.28
CA TRP A 341 -4.33 0.74 17.11
C TRP A 341 -5.18 0.10 16.00
N PHE A 342 -5.06 -1.21 15.81
CA PHE A 342 -5.79 -1.95 14.76
C PHE A 342 -7.32 -1.94 14.92
N GLU A 343 -7.86 -1.53 16.06
CA GLU A 343 -9.31 -1.46 16.31
C GLU A 343 -9.92 -0.16 15.77
N TRP A 344 -9.12 0.90 15.56
CA TRP A 344 -9.61 2.19 15.07
C TRP A 344 -10.34 2.16 13.72
N PRO A 345 -9.90 1.40 12.69
CA PRO A 345 -10.66 1.27 11.45
C PRO A 345 -12.01 0.58 11.63
N GLU A 346 -12.16 -0.33 12.60
CA GLU A 346 -13.44 -0.98 12.91
C GLU A 346 -14.35 -0.02 13.69
N ILE A 347 -13.81 0.72 14.66
CA ILE A 347 -14.52 1.78 15.40
C ILE A 347 -15.04 2.88 14.45
N MET A 348 -14.19 3.42 13.58
CA MET A 348 -14.61 4.43 12.59
C MET A 348 -15.60 3.85 11.56
N SER A 349 -15.46 2.57 11.20
CA SER A 349 -16.46 1.90 10.35
C SER A 349 -17.80 1.73 11.06
N LYS A 350 -17.79 1.49 12.38
CA LYS A 350 -19.00 1.35 13.20
C LYS A 350 -19.76 2.67 13.30
N GLU A 351 -19.09 3.80 13.59
CA GLU A 351 -19.73 5.12 13.64
C GLU A 351 -20.46 5.45 12.33
N ILE A 352 -19.83 5.16 11.18
CA ILE A 352 -20.45 5.35 9.86
C ILE A 352 -21.66 4.43 9.65
N ASN A 353 -21.61 3.19 10.15
CA ASN A 353 -22.74 2.25 10.08
C ASN A 353 -23.90 2.70 10.99
N ASP A 354 -23.60 3.10 12.23
CA ASP A 354 -24.59 3.63 13.17
C ASP A 354 -25.25 4.91 12.63
N LEU A 355 -24.50 5.78 11.93
CA LEU A 355 -25.07 6.92 11.19
C LEU A 355 -25.93 6.49 10.00
N GLN A 356 -25.52 5.45 9.25
CA GLN A 356 -26.32 4.90 8.14
C GLN A 356 -27.63 4.24 8.62
N MET A 357 -27.66 3.66 9.82
CA MET A 357 -28.85 3.05 10.40
C MET A 357 -29.78 4.05 11.09
N ASN A 358 -29.24 5.10 11.73
CA ASN A 358 -30.05 6.07 12.49
C ASN A 358 -30.58 7.24 11.64
N CYS A 359 -29.96 7.56 10.50
CA CYS A 359 -30.45 8.63 9.61
C CYS A 359 -31.66 8.17 8.77
N SER A 360 -32.76 8.95 8.79
CA SER A 360 -33.96 8.70 7.96
C SER A 360 -33.76 8.90 6.45
N LYS A 361 -32.59 9.39 6.05
CA LYS A 361 -32.05 9.35 4.68
C LYS A 361 -30.71 8.63 4.75
N THR A 362 -30.42 7.75 3.79
CA THR A 362 -29.14 7.02 3.72
C THR A 362 -27.95 7.97 3.86
N TYR A 363 -27.13 7.78 4.90
CA TYR A 363 -25.97 8.63 5.16
C TYR A 363 -24.93 8.49 4.04
N GLY A 364 -24.74 9.57 3.28
CA GLY A 364 -23.91 9.63 2.07
C GLY A 364 -22.50 10.21 2.26
N GLY A 365 -22.07 10.40 3.51
CA GLY A 365 -20.84 11.10 3.88
C GLY A 365 -21.08 12.50 4.46
N HIS A 366 -20.00 13.27 4.58
CA HIS A 366 -20.01 14.66 5.08
C HIS A 366 -19.29 15.63 4.13
N GLY A 367 -19.38 16.93 4.43
CA GLY A 367 -18.92 18.00 3.56
C GLY A 367 -19.90 18.28 2.41
N ASP A 368 -19.63 19.36 1.68
CA ASP A 368 -20.40 19.78 0.50
C ASP A 368 -19.40 20.31 -0.53
N ILE A 369 -19.32 19.64 -1.68
CA ILE A 369 -18.37 19.96 -2.75
C ILE A 369 -18.66 21.32 -3.39
N GLY A 370 -19.91 21.79 -3.37
CA GLY A 370 -20.25 23.13 -3.85
C GLY A 370 -19.59 24.19 -2.98
N LYS A 371 -19.77 24.09 -1.66
CA LYS A 371 -19.20 25.02 -0.68
C LYS A 371 -17.67 25.01 -0.62
N LEU A 372 -17.05 23.88 -0.99
CA LEU A 372 -15.59 23.79 -1.11
C LEU A 372 -15.05 24.68 -2.24
N TYR A 373 -15.75 24.72 -3.37
CA TYR A 373 -15.35 25.50 -4.55
C TYR A 373 -15.96 26.92 -4.59
N GLU A 374 -17.04 27.19 -3.84
CA GLU A 374 -17.69 28.50 -3.70
C GLU A 374 -16.75 29.63 -3.23
N ASN A 375 -15.61 29.27 -2.60
CA ASN A 375 -14.60 30.21 -2.06
C ASN A 375 -13.28 30.18 -2.85
N LEU A 376 -13.25 29.55 -4.03
CA LEU A 376 -12.11 29.52 -4.91
C LEU A 376 -12.49 30.23 -6.22
N ASP A 377 -11.77 31.29 -6.58
CA ASP A 377 -11.93 32.01 -7.85
C ASP A 377 -11.41 31.14 -9.00
N LEU A 378 -12.26 30.21 -9.46
CA LEU A 378 -11.90 29.17 -10.41
C LEU A 378 -12.46 29.47 -11.79
N ASP A 379 -11.56 29.78 -12.72
CA ASP A 379 -11.89 29.76 -14.13
C ASP A 379 -12.17 28.30 -14.55
N PHE A 380 -13.45 28.00 -14.81
CA PHE A 380 -13.93 26.64 -15.08
C PHE A 380 -13.21 25.96 -16.27
N ASN A 381 -12.55 26.73 -17.13
CA ASN A 381 -11.76 26.23 -18.24
C ASN A 381 -10.51 25.45 -17.79
N GLU A 382 -9.92 25.74 -16.62
CA GLU A 382 -8.70 25.07 -16.14
C GLU A 382 -8.97 23.74 -15.42
N ILE A 383 -10.18 23.52 -14.91
CA ILE A 383 -10.54 22.34 -14.09
C ILE A 383 -10.97 21.14 -14.94
N SER A 384 -11.20 21.34 -16.23
CA SER A 384 -11.60 20.28 -17.15
C SER A 384 -10.51 19.19 -17.20
N SER A 385 -10.77 18.09 -16.47
CA SER A 385 -9.91 16.91 -16.48
C SER A 385 -9.72 16.46 -17.93
N PRO A 386 -8.50 16.07 -18.35
CA PRO A 386 -8.20 15.80 -19.75
C PRO A 386 -9.22 14.82 -20.31
N VAL A 387 -10.05 15.31 -21.25
CA VAL A 387 -11.19 14.56 -21.76
C VAL A 387 -10.63 13.32 -22.45
N LEU A 388 -10.76 12.18 -21.79
CA LEU A 388 -10.62 10.90 -22.43
C LEU A 388 -11.75 10.81 -23.43
N ASN A 389 -11.45 11.15 -24.69
CA ASN A 389 -12.29 10.85 -25.83
C ASN A 389 -12.43 9.33 -25.89
N PHE A 390 -13.44 8.83 -25.20
CA PHE A 390 -14.13 7.60 -25.56
C PHE A 390 -14.72 7.86 -26.95
N THR A 391 -13.91 7.62 -27.98
CA THR A 391 -14.40 7.42 -29.34
C THR A 391 -15.59 6.48 -29.24
N SER A 392 -16.72 6.90 -29.79
CA SER A 392 -17.90 6.06 -29.91
C SER A 392 -17.48 4.69 -30.44
N PHE A 393 -17.86 3.63 -29.73
CA PHE A 393 -17.86 2.31 -30.32
C PHE A 393 -18.96 2.32 -31.38
N GLU A 394 -18.58 2.64 -32.60
CA GLU A 394 -19.38 2.32 -33.77
C GLU A 394 -19.32 0.79 -33.92
N ASP A 395 -20.46 0.14 -33.79
CA ASP A 395 -20.58 -1.32 -33.88
C ASP A 395 -20.39 -1.74 -35.35
N ASP A 396 -19.13 -1.90 -35.76
CA ASP A 396 -18.72 -2.52 -37.04
C ASP A 396 -19.11 -4.02 -37.07
N VAL A 397 -20.42 -4.26 -37.17
CA VAL A 397 -21.03 -5.57 -37.42
C VAL A 397 -21.39 -5.63 -38.91
N PRO A 398 -20.66 -6.38 -39.75
CA PRO A 398 -20.91 -6.41 -41.18
C PRO A 398 -22.34 -6.87 -41.51
N SER A 399 -22.99 -6.13 -42.40
CA SER A 399 -24.31 -6.48 -42.93
C SER A 399 -24.20 -7.71 -43.83
N LEU A 400 -25.12 -8.66 -43.70
CA LEU A 400 -25.12 -9.93 -44.47
C LEU A 400 -25.45 -9.79 -45.97
N ASN A 401 -25.47 -8.56 -46.50
CA ASN A 401 -25.91 -8.23 -47.87
C ASN A 401 -24.83 -7.52 -48.72
N ASP A 402 -23.64 -7.21 -48.19
CA ASP A 402 -22.60 -6.53 -48.96
C ASP A 402 -21.91 -7.50 -49.96
N PRO A 403 -21.80 -7.15 -51.26
CA PRO A 403 -21.25 -8.05 -52.26
C PRO A 403 -19.72 -8.15 -52.15
N ILE A 404 -19.21 -9.38 -52.11
CA ILE A 404 -17.78 -9.67 -51.99
C ILE A 404 -17.10 -9.46 -53.36
N ASP A 405 -16.39 -8.34 -53.51
CA ASP A 405 -15.49 -8.10 -54.65
C ASP A 405 -14.08 -8.68 -54.40
N PHE A 406 -13.45 -9.24 -55.43
CA PHE A 406 -12.25 -10.07 -55.31
C PHE A 406 -11.05 -9.52 -56.10
N GLY A 407 -10.40 -8.49 -55.53
CA GLY A 407 -8.98 -8.17 -55.78
C GLY A 407 -8.70 -6.80 -56.38
N GLY A 408 -7.61 -6.14 -55.93
CA GLY A 408 -7.26 -4.80 -56.42
C GLY A 408 -5.95 -4.19 -55.89
N ALA A 409 -4.82 -4.61 -56.46
CA ALA A 409 -3.54 -3.88 -56.53
C ALA A 409 -2.76 -3.52 -55.23
N ILE A 410 -1.47 -3.22 -55.41
CA ILE A 410 -0.50 -2.79 -54.40
C ILE A 410 -0.12 -1.33 -54.71
N GLY A 411 -0.08 -0.43 -53.73
CA GLY A 411 0.30 0.97 -53.99
C GLY A 411 0.59 1.87 -52.78
N ASN A 412 1.85 2.28 -52.66
CA ASN A 412 2.34 3.55 -52.09
C ASN A 412 2.34 3.77 -50.56
N SER A 413 3.02 4.85 -50.17
CA SER A 413 3.67 5.09 -48.88
C SER A 413 2.82 5.82 -47.82
N PRO A 414 3.12 5.67 -46.51
CA PRO A 414 2.41 6.40 -45.46
C PRO A 414 2.63 7.92 -45.54
N PRO A 415 1.60 8.74 -45.16
CA PRO A 415 1.69 10.19 -45.21
C PRO A 415 2.57 10.78 -44.09
N ARG A 416 3.18 11.93 -44.38
CA ARG A 416 4.04 12.70 -43.47
C ARG A 416 3.19 13.66 -42.64
N VAL A 417 3.34 13.62 -41.31
CA VAL A 417 2.70 14.57 -40.40
C VAL A 417 3.27 15.99 -40.60
N THR A 418 2.39 16.98 -40.72
CA THR A 418 2.72 18.41 -40.74
C THR A 418 2.02 19.13 -39.58
N SER A 419 2.77 19.97 -38.86
CA SER A 419 2.23 20.76 -37.73
C SER A 419 1.46 22.00 -38.25
N PRO A 420 0.26 22.31 -37.73
CA PRO A 420 -0.49 23.50 -38.13
C PRO A 420 -0.15 24.72 -37.26
N LEU A 421 0.43 25.78 -37.83
CA LEU A 421 0.46 27.12 -37.22
C LEU A 421 0.80 28.23 -38.24
N SER A 422 -0.21 28.67 -38.99
CA SER A 422 -0.21 29.81 -39.93
C SER A 422 -1.65 30.01 -40.43
N LEU A 423 -2.18 31.20 -40.70
CA LEU A 423 -1.68 32.58 -40.55
C LEU A 423 -2.92 33.50 -40.52
N VAL A 424 -2.82 34.68 -39.90
CA VAL A 424 -3.67 35.83 -40.23
C VAL A 424 -2.74 37.02 -40.32
N ASP A 425 -2.57 37.53 -41.53
CA ASP A 425 -1.82 38.76 -41.79
C ASP A 425 -2.66 39.99 -41.43
N ASP A 426 -2.01 41.07 -41.01
CA ASP A 426 -2.43 42.39 -41.45
C ASP A 426 -1.23 43.34 -41.60
N ASN A 427 -1.33 44.25 -42.57
CA ASN A 427 -0.32 45.27 -42.90
C ASN A 427 -0.53 46.54 -42.03
N PRO A 428 0.31 47.63 -42.05
CA PRO A 428 1.18 48.05 -43.15
C PRO A 428 2.56 48.73 -42.83
N THR A 429 3.39 48.84 -43.88
CA THR A 429 4.27 49.98 -44.26
C THR A 429 5.23 50.70 -43.28
N TYR A 430 6.47 50.89 -43.78
CA TYR A 430 7.36 52.07 -43.63
C TYR A 430 7.71 52.62 -42.22
N GLY A 431 9.00 52.54 -41.87
CA GLY A 431 9.63 53.35 -40.82
C GLY A 431 11.11 53.01 -40.68
N ALA A 432 12.00 54.00 -40.68
CA ALA A 432 13.45 53.79 -40.67
C ALA A 432 14.15 54.44 -39.47
N THR A 433 15.39 54.00 -39.25
CA THR A 433 16.49 54.64 -38.48
C THR A 433 16.69 54.30 -36.99
N ARG A 434 17.90 53.76 -36.74
CA ARG A 434 18.92 54.19 -35.75
C ARG A 434 18.74 53.95 -34.23
N ASN A 435 19.64 53.08 -33.76
CA ASN A 435 20.68 53.34 -32.74
C ASN A 435 20.40 53.26 -31.23
N LEU A 436 21.28 52.46 -30.58
CA LEU A 436 22.00 52.69 -29.32
C LEU A 436 21.24 52.72 -27.98
N MET A 437 21.81 51.97 -27.02
CA MET A 437 21.99 52.23 -25.58
C MET A 437 20.81 52.80 -24.76
N VAL A 438 20.53 52.29 -23.55
CA VAL A 438 21.48 51.78 -22.52
C VAL A 438 21.12 50.37 -22.06
#